data_AF-A0A425WL49-F1
#
_entry.id   AF-A0A425WL49-F1
#
_cell.length_a   1.000
_cell.length_b   1.000
_cell.length_c   1.000
_cell.angle_alpha   90.00
_cell.angle_beta   90.00
_cell.angle_gamma   90.00
#
_symmetry.space_group_name_H-M   'P 1'
#
loop_
_entity.id
_entity.type
_entity.pdbx_description
1 polymer ?
#
loop_
_entity_poly.entity_id
_entity_poly.type
_entity_poly.pdbx_seq_one_letter_code
_entity_poly.pdbx_strand_id
1 'polypeptide(L)' 'MQYATQTNYIRHLSANHYRAPKLLCQYSNNLYSKALYQTRQPAFNEGGLLSYETNYHLCKTNDIYKMLQA' A
#
# COMPACT_ATOMS: atom_id res chain seq x y z
N MET A 1 -4.42 29.84 -0.33
CA MET A 1 -4.78 28.76 -1.27
C MET A 1 -5.75 27.81 -0.57
N GLN A 2 -7.03 27.82 -0.93
CA GLN A 2 -7.99 26.84 -0.42
C GLN A 2 -7.78 25.52 -1.19
N TYR A 3 -7.29 24.49 -0.51
CA TYR A 3 -7.24 23.15 -1.09
C TYR A 3 -8.68 22.69 -1.33
N ALA A 4 -9.02 22.41 -2.59
CA ALA A 4 -10.29 21.80 -2.98
C ALA A 4 -10.34 20.36 -2.45
N THR A 5 -10.53 20.23 -1.14
CA THR A 5 -10.69 18.95 -0.47
C THR A 5 -12.16 18.57 -0.57
N GLN A 6 -12.48 17.78 -1.58
CA GLN A 6 -13.81 17.22 -1.71
C GLN A 6 -13.97 16.05 -0.74
N THR A 7 -14.77 16.24 0.30
CA THR A 7 -15.18 15.16 1.20
C THR A 7 -16.12 14.23 0.46
N ASN A 8 -15.64 13.05 0.08
CA ASN A 8 -16.48 11.97 -0.42
C ASN A 8 -17.33 11.40 0.71
N TYR A 9 -18.61 11.81 0.77
CA TYR A 9 -19.59 11.21 1.66
C TYR A 9 -20.04 9.87 1.06
N ILE A 10 -19.48 8.77 1.55
CA ILE A 10 -19.95 7.42 1.18
C ILE A 10 -21.32 7.24 1.81
N ARG A 11 -22.39 7.47 1.03
CA ARG A 11 -23.77 7.29 1.49
C ARG A 11 -23.94 5.87 2.04
N HIS A 12 -24.58 5.74 3.19
CA HIS A 12 -24.98 4.47 3.83
C HIS A 12 -23.91 3.69 4.64
N LEU A 13 -22.68 4.18 4.80
CA LEU A 13 -21.72 3.57 5.75
C LEU A 13 -21.69 4.35 7.07
N SER A 14 -21.90 3.66 8.20
CA SER A 14 -21.61 4.27 9.51
C SER A 14 -20.11 4.53 9.67
N ALA A 15 -19.73 5.44 10.56
CA ALA A 15 -18.32 5.77 10.81
C ALA A 15 -17.45 4.53 11.11
N ASN A 16 -18.03 3.48 11.71
CA ASN A 16 -17.33 2.22 11.97
C ASN A 16 -17.12 1.40 10.71
N HIS A 17 -18.12 1.35 9.81
CA HIS A 17 -18.00 0.64 8.54
C HIS A 17 -17.01 1.32 7.58
N TYR A 18 -16.79 2.63 7.71
CA TYR A 18 -15.79 3.36 6.92
C TYR A 18 -14.34 3.10 7.36
N ARG A 19 -14.11 2.68 8.62
CA ARG A 19 -12.76 2.46 9.15
C ARG A 19 -12.05 1.31 8.43
N ALA A 20 -12.73 0.20 8.17
CA ALA A 20 -12.14 -0.96 7.51
C ALA A 20 -11.59 -0.63 6.10
N PRO A 21 -12.38 -0.08 5.15
CA PRO A 21 -11.86 0.27 3.83
C PRO A 21 -10.78 1.35 3.89
N LYS A 22 -10.88 2.31 4.81
CA LYS A 22 -9.82 3.31 5.02
C LYS A 22 -8.49 2.67 5.43
N LEU A 23 -8.52 1.71 6.36
CA LEU A 23 -7.34 0.95 6.79
C LEU A 23 -6.78 0.11 5.63
N LEU A 24 -7.63 -0.57 4.86
CA LEU A 24 -7.20 -1.33 3.68
C LEU A 24 -6.53 -0.43 2.63
N CYS A 25 -7.05 0.77 2.38
CA CYS A 25 -6.39 1.75 1.50
C CYS A 25 -5.01 2.16 2.04
N GLN A 26 -4.89 2.39 3.35
CA GLN A 26 -3.62 2.73 3.98
C GLN A 26 -2.60 1.58 3.87
N TYR A 27 -3.02 0.34 4.14
CA TYR A 27 -2.17 -0.84 3.99
C TYR A 27 -1.74 -1.04 2.55
N SER A 28 -2.65 -0.87 1.59
CA SER A 28 -2.34 -0.95 0.15
C SER A 28 -1.27 0.08 -0.24
N ASN A 29 -1.42 1.35 0.17
CA ASN A 29 -0.44 2.40 -0.11
C ASN A 29 0.94 2.09 0.51
N ASN A 30 0.97 1.63 1.76
CA ASN A 30 2.21 1.29 2.44
C ASN A 30 2.92 0.11 1.78
N LEU A 31 2.15 -0.92 1.37
CA LEU A 31 2.68 -2.08 0.66
C LEU A 31 3.23 -1.68 -0.72
N TYR A 32 2.54 -0.80 -1.45
CA TYR A 32 3.02 -0.26 -2.72
C TYR A 32 4.35 0.48 -2.54
N SER A 33 4.44 1.39 -1.56
CA SER A 33 5.69 2.10 -1.27
C SER A 33 6.82 1.12 -0.93
N LYS A 34 6.55 0.12 -0.08
CA LYS A 34 7.54 -0.90 0.30
C LYS A 34 8.03 -1.70 -0.91
N ALA A 35 7.12 -2.20 -1.74
CA ALA A 35 7.44 -2.94 -2.96
C ALA A 35 8.27 -2.09 -3.92
N LEU A 36 7.93 -0.80 -4.08
CA LEU A 36 8.66 0.12 -4.94
C LEU A 36 10.10 0.32 -4.47
N TYR A 37 10.30 0.50 -3.16
CA TYR A 37 11.64 0.60 -2.58
C TYR A 37 12.43 -0.69 -2.79
N GLN A 38 11.84 -1.86 -2.52
CA GLN A 38 12.50 -3.15 -2.73
C GLN A 38 12.85 -3.40 -4.20
N THR A 39 12.01 -2.99 -5.14
CA THR A 39 12.33 -3.09 -6.58
C THR A 39 13.52 -2.23 -6.97
N ARG A 40 13.63 -1.03 -6.42
CA ARG A 40 14.66 -0.05 -6.82
C ARG A 40 15.98 -0.20 -6.06
N GLN A 41 15.95 -0.72 -4.84
CA GLN A 41 17.15 -0.83 -3.99
C GLN A 41 18.33 -1.53 -4.67
N PRO A 42 18.16 -2.66 -5.40
CA PRO A 42 19.27 -3.31 -6.08
C PRO A 42 19.85 -2.47 -7.22
N ALA A 43 19.06 -1.60 -7.85
CA ALA A 43 19.53 -0.77 -8.95
C ALA A 43 20.56 0.26 -8.50
N PHE A 44 20.49 0.69 -7.24
CA PHE A 44 21.46 1.60 -6.64
C PHE A 44 22.74 0.92 -6.15
N ASN A 45 22.70 -0.41 -5.93
CA ASN A 45 23.81 -1.16 -5.35
C ASN A 45 24.56 -2.02 -6.38
N GLU A 46 23.83 -2.76 -7.21
CA GLU A 46 24.35 -3.87 -8.04
C GLU A 46 24.08 -3.66 -9.54
N GLY A 47 23.18 -2.72 -9.88
CA GLY A 47 22.76 -2.44 -11.25
C GLY A 47 21.64 -3.39 -11.71
N GLY A 48 20.41 -2.86 -11.81
CA GLY A 48 19.22 -3.63 -12.22
C GLY A 48 18.08 -3.58 -11.19
N LEU A 49 16.85 -3.74 -11.66
CA LEU A 49 15.66 -3.77 -10.80
C LEU A 49 15.41 -5.18 -10.29
N LEU A 50 14.86 -5.30 -9.08
CA LEU A 50 14.37 -6.59 -8.59
C LEU A 50 13.22 -7.08 -9.46
N SER A 51 13.23 -8.37 -9.80
CA SER A 51 12.14 -8.99 -10.54
C SER A 51 10.82 -8.93 -9.75
N TYR A 52 9.70 -8.90 -10.48
CA TYR A 52 8.38 -8.93 -9.86
C TYR A 52 8.19 -10.17 -8.97
N GLU A 53 8.59 -11.35 -9.44
CA GLU A 53 8.40 -12.62 -8.72
C GLU A 53 9.15 -12.61 -7.38
N THR A 54 10.43 -12.21 -7.38
CA THR A 54 11.20 -12.09 -6.14
C THR A 54 10.59 -11.04 -5.21
N ASN A 55 10.21 -9.87 -5.74
CA ASN A 55 9.60 -8.82 -4.92
C ASN A 55 8.24 -9.26 -4.33
N TYR A 56 7.44 -10.01 -5.09
CA TYR A 56 6.17 -10.55 -4.64
C TYR A 56 6.33 -11.49 -3.44
N HIS A 57 7.30 -12.41 -3.50
CA HIS A 57 7.60 -13.30 -2.38
C HIS A 57 8.10 -12.53 -1.14
N LEU A 58 8.90 -11.48 -1.33
CA LEU A 58 9.35 -10.61 -0.23
C LEU A 58 8.21 -9.78 0.35
N CYS A 59 7.29 -9.27 -0.48
CA CYS A 59 6.13 -8.53 -0.02
C CYS A 59 5.17 -9.43 0.78
N LYS A 60 5.05 -10.71 0.40
CA LYS A 60 4.21 -11.69 1.12
C LYS A 60 4.64 -11.95 2.56
N THR A 61 5.91 -11.81 2.90
CA THR A 61 6.39 -12.00 4.28
C THR A 61 6.12 -10.77 5.16
N ASN A 62 5.83 -9.63 4.56
CA ASN A 62 5.59 -8.37 5.26
C ASN A 62 4.28 -8.39 6.06
N ASP A 63 4.29 -7.82 7.25
CA ASP A 63 3.11 -7.76 8.12
C ASP A 63 1.97 -6.92 7.51
N ILE A 64 2.28 -5.90 6.72
CA ILE A 64 1.29 -5.10 5.97
C ILE A 64 0.52 -5.98 4.98
N TYR A 65 1.19 -6.95 4.35
CA TYR A 65 0.54 -7.88 3.44
C TYR A 65 -0.46 -8.77 4.19
N LYS A 66 -0.08 -9.26 5.38
CA LYS A 66 -0.97 -10.04 6.25
C LYS A 66 -2.19 -9.23 6.71
N MET A 67 -1.98 -7.96 7.07
CA MET A 67 -3.06 -7.05 7.49
C MET A 67 -4.05 -6.72 6.37
N LEU A 68 -3.62 -6.78 5.10
CA LEU A 68 -4.48 -6.58 3.93
C LEU A 68 -5.38 -7.80 3.65
N GLN A 69 -5.00 -9.00 4.08
CA GLN A 69 -5.76 -10.25 3.87
C GLN A 69 -6.86 -10.49 4.92
N ALA A 70 -7.15 -9.50 5.77
CA ALA A 70 -8.13 -9.58 6.85
C ALA A 70 -9.57 -9.69 6.34
#